data_AF-A0A355TUH6-F1
#
_entry.id   AF-A0A355TUH6-F1
#
_cell.length_a   1.000
_cell.length_b   1.000
_cell.length_c   1.000
_cell.angle_alpha   90.00
_cell.angle_beta   90.00
_cell.angle_gamma   90.00
#
_symmetry.space_group_name_H-M   'P 1'
#
loop_
_entity.id
_entity.type
_entity.pdbx_description
1 polymer ?
#
loop_
_entity_poly.entity_id
_entity_poly.type
_entity_poly.pdbx_seq_one_letter_code
_entity_poly.pdbx_strand_id
1 'polypeptide(L)' 'MKNINFRSKEEMFECYGRDNVVAIDCIKQIIFYTSHGCQPKFIYENETKPGKIACWFLKSETNFVYKKWLENKPE' A
#
# COMPACT_ATOMS: atom_id res chain seq x y z
N MET A 1 -13.50 -5.46 -8.46
CA MET A 1 -13.93 -4.98 -7.12
C MET A 1 -14.32 -3.53 -7.23
N LYS A 2 -15.36 -3.07 -6.51
CA LYS A 2 -15.68 -1.64 -6.43
C LYS A 2 -14.55 -0.93 -5.67
N ASN A 3 -14.07 0.20 -6.19
CA ASN A 3 -13.16 1.06 -5.44
C ASN A 3 -13.95 1.76 -4.33
N ILE A 4 -13.61 1.46 -3.08
CA ILE A 4 -14.15 2.14 -1.92
C ILE A 4 -13.31 3.40 -1.72
N ASN A 5 -13.95 4.56 -1.72
CA ASN A 5 -13.29 5.84 -1.44
C ASN A 5 -13.41 6.12 0.06
N PHE A 6 -12.33 5.91 0.80
CA PHE A 6 -12.24 6.27 2.22
C PHE A 6 -11.88 7.74 2.37
N ARG A 7 -12.46 8.41 3.36
CA ARG A 7 -12.17 9.81 3.71
C ARG A 7 -11.01 9.93 4.70
N SER A 8 -10.71 8.85 5.43
CA SER A 8 -9.61 8.77 6.39
C SER A 8 -8.98 7.38 6.40
N LYS A 9 -7.78 7.29 6.99
CA LYS A 9 -7.10 5.99 7.21
C LYS A 9 -7.87 5.15 8.25
N GLU A 10 -8.56 5.77 9.20
CA GLU A 10 -9.37 5.10 10.22
C GLU A 10 -10.51 4.32 9.59
N GLU A 11 -11.26 4.92 8.65
CA GLU A 11 -12.33 4.22 7.92
C GLU A 11 -11.77 3.00 7.15
N MET A 12 -10.58 3.14 6.58
CA MET A 12 -9.90 2.06 5.88
C MET A 12 -9.47 0.93 6.84
N PHE A 13 -8.97 1.26 8.04
CA PHE A 13 -8.63 0.28 9.06
C PHE A 13 -9.86 -0.43 9.65
N GLU A 14 -10.96 0.28 9.86
CA GLU A 14 -12.23 -0.33 10.28
C GLU A 14 -12.76 -1.30 9.22
N CYS A 15 -12.62 -0.95 7.94
CA CYS A 15 -13.07 -1.79 6.83
C CYS A 15 -12.23 -3.05 6.63
N TYR A 16 -10.90 -2.93 6.62
CA TYR A 16 -10.01 -4.05 6.27
C TYR A 16 -9.34 -4.73 7.47
N GLY A 17 -9.31 -4.08 8.62
CA GLY A 17 -8.47 -4.46 9.76
C GLY A 17 -7.05 -3.93 9.61
N ARG A 18 -6.55 -3.27 10.66
CA ARG A 18 -5.20 -2.66 10.70
C ARG A 18 -4.09 -3.67 10.37
N ASP A 19 -4.22 -4.90 10.85
CA ASP A 19 -3.23 -5.96 10.62
C ASP A 19 -3.25 -6.53 9.20
N ASN A 20 -4.28 -6.24 8.41
CA ASN A 20 -4.42 -6.77 7.06
C ASN A 20 -3.93 -5.81 5.97
N VAL A 21 -3.50 -4.61 6.35
CA VAL A 21 -2.97 -3.59 5.43
C VAL A 21 -1.51 -3.29 5.71
N VAL A 22 -0.81 -2.80 4.70
CA VAL A 22 0.59 -2.36 4.78
C VAL A 22 0.74 -1.01 4.12
N ALA A 23 1.39 -0.08 4.82
CA ALA A 23 1.80 1.21 4.28
C ALA A 23 3.15 1.09 3.57
N ILE A 24 3.21 1.65 2.37
CA ILE A 24 4.45 1.74 1.58
C ILE A 24 4.64 3.20 1.22
N ASP A 25 5.81 3.75 1.56
CA ASP A 25 6.22 5.13 1.26
C ASP A 25 7.39 5.21 0.26
N CYS A 26 7.92 4.06 -0.15
CA CYS A 26 8.95 3.95 -1.17
C CYS A 26 8.31 3.97 -2.57
N ILE A 27 8.48 5.08 -3.32
CA ILE A 27 7.92 5.23 -4.68
C ILE A 27 8.30 4.07 -5.61
N LYS A 28 9.55 3.58 -5.54
CA LYS A 28 9.98 2.43 -6.37
C LYS A 28 9.16 1.17 -6.06
N GLN A 29 8.91 0.89 -4.79
CA GLN A 29 8.10 -0.26 -4.38
C GLN A 29 6.61 -0.06 -4.74
N ILE A 30 6.09 1.16 -4.61
CA ILE A 30 4.72 1.50 -5.02
C ILE A 30 4.53 1.22 -6.51
N ILE A 31 5.45 1.71 -7.36
CA ILE A 31 5.43 1.47 -8.82
C ILE A 31 5.54 -0.02 -9.14
N PHE A 32 6.41 -0.74 -8.43
CA PHE A 32 6.53 -2.19 -8.61
C PHE A 32 5.24 -2.92 -8.26
N TYR A 33 4.58 -2.55 -7.16
CA TYR A 33 3.32 -3.18 -6.75
C TYR A 33 2.21 -2.93 -7.77
N THR A 34 2.07 -1.68 -8.22
CA THR A 34 1.04 -1.31 -9.18
C THR A 34 1.28 -1.91 -10.57
N SER A 35 2.53 -2.06 -11.00
CA SER A 35 2.86 -2.75 -12.26
C SER A 35 2.57 -4.25 -12.23
N HIS A 36 2.51 -4.85 -11.03
CA HIS A 36 2.12 -6.26 -10.82
C HIS A 36 0.63 -6.43 -10.46
N GLY A 37 -0.19 -5.39 -10.68
CA GLY A 37 -1.63 -5.45 -10.50
C GLY A 37 -2.14 -5.19 -9.08
N CYS A 38 -1.27 -4.98 -8.09
CA CYS A 38 -1.70 -4.58 -6.75
C CYS A 38 -2.13 -3.11 -6.77
N GLN A 39 -3.36 -2.82 -6.32
CA GLN A 39 -3.87 -1.44 -6.25
C GLN A 39 -3.91 -0.94 -4.81
N PRO A 40 -3.47 0.30 -4.54
CA PRO A 40 -3.62 0.87 -3.21
C PRO A 40 -5.10 1.02 -2.87
N LYS A 41 -5.44 0.71 -1.62
CA LYS A 41 -6.79 0.92 -1.06
C LYS A 41 -6.99 2.30 -0.48
N PHE A 42 -5.89 2.96 -0.09
CA PHE A 42 -5.90 4.31 0.42
C PHE A 42 -4.55 4.97 0.12
N ILE A 43 -4.59 6.24 -0.25
CA ILE A 43 -3.42 7.04 -0.61
C ILE A 43 -3.53 8.35 0.16
N TYR A 44 -2.50 8.69 0.93
CA TYR A 44 -2.47 9.91 1.73
C TYR A 44 -1.04 10.39 1.94
N GLU A 45 -0.87 11.58 2.49
CA GLU A 45 0.45 12.04 2.93
C GLU A 45 0.95 11.18 4.11
N ASN A 46 2.26 10.91 4.14
CA ASN A 46 2.88 10.19 5.21
C ASN A 46 2.97 11.08 6.46
N GLU A 47 2.19 10.74 7.47
CA GLU A 47 2.09 11.49 8.73
C GLU A 47 3.41 11.53 9.52
N THR A 48 4.32 10.59 9.28
CA THR A 48 5.65 10.55 9.94
C THR A 48 6.75 11.18 9.10
N LYS A 49 6.52 11.35 7.78
CA LYS A 49 7.48 11.88 6.82
C LYS A 49 6.78 12.89 5.89
N PRO A 50 6.59 14.14 6.35
CA PRO A 50 5.93 15.19 5.56
C PRO A 50 6.54 15.33 4.16
N GLY A 51 5.70 15.61 3.17
CA GLY A 51 6.07 15.70 1.75
C GLY A 51 6.25 14.35 1.04
N LYS A 52 6.07 13.21 1.74
CA LYS A 52 6.04 11.88 1.12
C LYS A 52 4.62 11.34 1.06
N ILE A 53 4.35 10.57 0.01
CA ILE A 53 3.10 9.80 -0.12
C ILE A 53 3.23 8.47 0.62
N ALA A 54 2.14 8.03 1.24
CA ALA A 54 1.97 6.68 1.75
C ALA A 54 0.79 6.01 1.04
N CYS A 55 1.06 4.84 0.44
CA CYS A 55 0.06 4.01 -0.20
C CYS A 55 -0.21 2.78 0.67
N TRP A 56 -1.47 2.55 1.01
CA TRP A 56 -1.90 1.40 1.80
C TRP A 56 -2.41 0.29 0.88
N PHE A 57 -1.87 -0.91 1.02
CA PHE A 57 -2.26 -2.09 0.25
C PHE A 57 -2.77 -3.20 1.15
N LEU A 58 -3.61 -4.09 0.62
CA LEU A 58 -3.98 -5.31 1.33
C LEU A 58 -2.82 -6.32 1.29
N LYS A 59 -2.51 -6.91 2.45
CA LYS A 59 -1.49 -7.97 2.55
C LYS A 59 -1.87 -9.20 1.72
N SER A 60 -3.15 -9.56 1.71
CA SER A 60 -3.66 -10.67 0.90
C SER A 60 -3.40 -10.51 -0.59
N GLU A 61 -3.37 -9.28 -1.11
CA GLU A 61 -3.12 -8.97 -2.52
C GLU A 61 -1.63 -8.80 -2.84
N THR A 62 -0.78 -8.59 -1.83
CA THR A 62 0.62 -8.18 -2.01
C THR A 62 1.63 -9.25 -1.63
N ASN A 63 1.23 -10.32 -0.93
CA ASN A 63 2.14 -11.37 -0.46
C ASN A 63 3.07 -11.94 -1.54
N PHE A 64 2.55 -12.25 -2.73
CA PHE A 64 3.37 -12.76 -3.84
C PHE A 64 4.32 -11.68 -4.39
N VAL A 65 3.80 -10.48 -4.63
CA VAL A 65 4.56 -9.36 -5.21
C VAL A 65 5.63 -8.85 -4.24
N TYR A 66 5.38 -8.91 -2.93
CA TYR A 66 6.37 -8.59 -1.92
C TYR A 66 7.59 -9.51 -1.98
N LYS A 67 7.37 -10.83 -2.14
CA LYS A 67 8.48 -11.79 -2.31
C LYS A 67 9.30 -11.46 -3.55
N LYS A 68 8.63 -11.15 -4.67
CA LYS A 68 9.30 -10.70 -5.91
C LYS A 68 10.06 -9.39 -5.75
N TRP A 69 9.53 -8.46 -4.98
CA TRP A 69 10.23 -7.22 -4.66
C TRP A 69 11.52 -7.49 -3.88
N LEU A 70 11.48 -8.36 -2.86
CA LEU A 70 12.67 -8.71 -2.07
C LEU A 70 13.76 -9.39 -2.90
N GLU A 71 13.38 -10.26 -3.85
CA GLU A 71 14.31 -10.92 -4.78
C GLU A 71 15.04 -9.94 -5.72
N ASN A 72 14.44 -8.79 -6.02
CA ASN A 72 14.92 -7.84 -7.02
C ASN A 72 15.25 -6.45 -6.42
N LYS A 73 15.27 -6.33 -5.09
CA LYS A 73 15.39 -5.04 -4.41
C LYS A 73 16.79 -4.47 -4.70
N PRO A 74 16.92 -3.30 -5.35
CA PRO A 74 18.21 -2.64 -5.48
C PRO A 74 18.69 -2.20 -4.08
N GLU A 75 19.97 -2.42 -3.79
CA GLU A 75 20.65 -1.93 -2.58
C GLU A 75 20.52 -0.41 -2.43
#